data_AF-A0A7C5LYS5-F1
#
_entry.id   AF-A0A7C5LYS5-F1
#
_cell.length_a   1.000
_cell.length_b   1.000
_cell.length_c   1.000
_cell.angle_alpha   90.00
_cell.angle_beta   90.00
_cell.angle_gamma   90.00
#
_symmetry.space_group_name_H-M   'P 1'
#
loop_
_entity.id
_entity.type
_entity.pdbx_description
1 polymer ?
#
loop_
_entity_poly.entity_id
_entity_poly.type
_entity_poly.pdbx_seq_one_letter_code
_entity_poly.pdbx_strand_id
1 'polypeptide(L)'
;MPSSPPFPPINRQEKPSMADLRGFDAREVEPTTDFEPIPAGKYVAVITDSEMKPTKAGTGKYLQLAFQIIEGPYKNRFLWARLNLDNPNATAVQIARAELSAICRAVGVLAPKDSVELHNLPLVIHVRCKKREDTGEIVNEIKGYSKREKPQETTRLVTDTAPPWRRN
;
A
#
# COMPACT_ATOMS: atom_id res chain seq x y z
N MET A 1 31.90 50.02 46.58
CA MET A 1 30.57 50.35 46.01
C MET A 1 30.50 49.74 44.61
N PRO A 2 29.37 49.09 44.27
CA PRO A 2 29.19 48.23 43.11
C PRO A 2 28.71 49.01 41.89
N SER A 3 28.98 48.52 40.67
CA SER A 3 27.99 48.53 39.58
C SER A 3 28.53 47.74 38.39
N SER A 4 28.23 46.44 38.42
CA SER A 4 28.36 45.47 37.34
C SER A 4 27.72 45.94 36.03
N PRO A 5 28.25 45.55 34.85
CA PRO A 5 27.53 45.66 33.60
C PRO A 5 26.40 44.60 33.51
N PRO A 6 25.23 44.92 32.92
CA PRO A 6 24.09 44.01 32.84
C PRO A 6 24.03 43.14 31.56
N PHE A 7 23.92 41.82 31.76
CA PHE A 7 23.18 40.76 31.02
C PHE A 7 23.33 40.57 29.49
N PRO A 8 22.93 39.40 28.91
CA PRO A 8 22.79 38.03 29.44
C PRO A 8 23.55 36.96 28.58
N PRO A 9 23.62 35.70 29.04
CA PRO A 9 24.14 34.58 28.24
C PRO A 9 23.04 34.01 27.32
N ILE A 10 23.35 33.75 26.05
CA ILE A 10 22.53 32.88 25.19
C ILE A 10 23.42 31.73 24.72
N ASN A 11 23.55 30.74 25.59
CA ASN A 11 23.99 29.42 25.20
C ASN A 11 22.81 28.77 24.44
N ARG A 12 22.75 28.98 23.13
CA ARG A 12 21.78 28.33 22.23
C ARG A 12 22.17 26.86 22.10
N GLN A 13 21.89 26.07 23.12
CA GLN A 13 21.76 24.63 22.96
C GLN A 13 20.49 24.39 22.17
N GLU A 14 20.58 24.38 20.84
CA GLU A 14 19.63 23.62 20.02
C GLU A 14 19.92 22.15 20.25
N LYS A 15 19.49 21.64 21.40
CA LYS A 15 19.29 20.21 21.61
C LYS A 15 17.97 19.85 20.93
N PRO A 16 17.95 18.72 20.20
CA PRO A 16 16.87 18.37 19.27
C PRO A 16 15.53 18.40 19.99
N SER A 17 14.49 18.80 19.26
CA SER A 17 13.09 18.63 19.64
C SER A 17 12.83 17.16 20.03
N MET A 18 13.03 16.84 21.30
CA MET A 18 12.69 15.57 21.90
C MET A 18 11.28 15.73 22.47
N ALA A 19 10.38 14.85 22.02
CA ALA A 19 9.00 14.83 22.47
C ALA A 19 8.94 14.78 24.00
N ASP A 20 8.14 15.67 24.59
CA ASP A 20 7.86 15.69 26.03
C ASP A 20 6.91 14.52 26.34
N LEU A 21 7.42 13.48 27.02
CA LEU A 21 6.68 12.25 27.34
C LEU A 21 6.14 12.25 28.79
N ARG A 22 6.07 13.42 29.42
CA ARG A 22 5.48 13.58 30.76
C ARG A 22 3.97 13.34 30.69
N GLY A 23 3.55 12.14 31.10
CA GLY A 23 2.14 11.71 31.10
C GLY A 23 1.85 10.44 30.28
N PHE A 24 2.88 9.81 29.69
CA PHE A 24 2.72 8.53 29.02
C PHE A 24 2.82 7.38 30.03
N ASP A 25 1.68 6.78 30.41
CA ASP A 25 1.62 5.56 31.21
C ASP A 25 1.51 4.34 30.29
N ALA A 26 2.60 3.60 30.16
CA ALA A 26 2.69 2.39 29.33
C ALA A 26 1.83 1.22 29.83
N ARG A 27 1.07 1.40 30.92
CA ARG A 27 0.09 0.44 31.44
C ARG A 27 -1.33 0.70 30.93
N GLU A 28 -1.63 1.93 30.51
CA GLU A 28 -2.92 2.32 29.89
C GLU A 28 -2.85 2.26 28.36
N VAL A 29 -1.64 2.25 27.81
CA VAL A 29 -1.41 2.08 26.37
C VAL A 29 -1.23 0.59 26.12
N GLU A 30 -2.30 -0.07 25.66
CA GLU A 30 -2.18 -1.42 25.11
C GLU A 30 -1.08 -1.38 24.03
N PRO A 31 -0.01 -2.17 24.16
CA PRO A 31 1.03 -2.25 23.15
C PRO A 31 0.34 -2.56 21.83
N THR A 32 0.62 -1.73 20.81
CA THR A 32 0.16 -1.87 19.43
C THR A 32 -0.14 -3.32 19.14
N THR A 33 -1.43 -3.65 19.05
CA THR A 33 -1.94 -4.98 18.72
C THR A 33 -1.04 -5.57 17.67
N ASP A 34 -0.38 -6.68 18.01
CA ASP A 34 0.42 -7.47 17.10
C ASP A 34 -0.25 -7.44 15.73
N PHE A 35 0.36 -6.73 14.78
CA PHE A 35 -0.15 -6.69 13.41
C PHE A 35 0.07 -8.08 12.84
N GLU A 36 -0.78 -9.03 13.22
CA GLU A 36 -0.72 -10.39 12.73
C GLU A 36 -0.70 -10.31 11.21
N PRO A 37 0.41 -10.76 10.60
CA PRO A 37 0.61 -10.61 9.18
C PRO A 37 -0.51 -11.37 8.49
N ILE A 38 -1.23 -10.69 7.61
CA ILE A 38 -2.28 -11.33 6.81
C ILE A 38 -1.59 -12.40 5.97
N PRO A 39 -2.01 -13.68 6.03
CA PRO A 39 -1.33 -14.74 5.32
C PRO A 39 -1.28 -14.45 3.82
N ALA A 40 -0.28 -15.02 3.15
CA ALA A 40 -0.14 -14.83 1.71
C ALA A 40 -1.35 -15.43 1.00
N GLY A 41 -2.09 -14.61 0.26
CA GLY A 41 -3.39 -14.98 -0.28
C GLY A 41 -3.98 -13.91 -1.19
N LYS A 42 -5.15 -14.21 -1.75
CA LYS A 42 -5.92 -13.28 -2.56
C LYS A 42 -7.03 -12.67 -1.70
N TYR A 43 -7.09 -11.36 -1.63
CA TYR A 43 -8.07 -10.65 -0.81
C TYR A 43 -8.81 -9.60 -1.63
N VAL A 44 -10.12 -9.50 -1.44
CA VAL A 44 -10.90 -8.45 -2.07
C VAL A 44 -10.75 -7.19 -1.24
N ALA A 45 -10.17 -6.16 -1.84
CA ALA A 45 -9.92 -4.87 -1.22
C ALA A 45 -10.44 -3.74 -2.10
N VAL A 46 -10.64 -2.58 -1.49
CA VAL A 46 -10.96 -1.32 -2.17
C VAL A 46 -9.90 -0.30 -1.83
N ILE A 47 -9.60 0.60 -2.77
CA ILE A 47 -8.74 1.75 -2.48
C ILE A 47 -9.59 2.74 -1.68
N THR A 48 -9.19 2.99 -0.44
CA THR A 48 -9.87 3.95 0.45
C THR A 48 -9.23 5.32 0.40
N ASP A 49 -7.92 5.37 0.15
CA ASP A 49 -7.16 6.60 0.15
C ASP A 49 -6.00 6.53 -0.86
N SER A 50 -5.68 7.68 -1.44
CA SER A 50 -4.50 7.84 -2.29
C SER A 50 -3.82 9.16 -2.00
N GLU A 51 -2.54 9.11 -1.63
CA GLU A 51 -1.79 10.29 -1.23
C GLU A 51 -0.45 10.33 -1.95
N MET A 52 -0.12 11.44 -2.61
CA MET A 52 1.23 11.65 -3.12
C MET A 52 2.14 12.22 -2.04
N LYS A 53 3.20 11.49 -1.71
CA LYS A 53 4.20 11.92 -0.75
C LYS A 53 5.58 12.06 -1.40
N PRO A 54 6.39 13.04 -0.97
CA PRO A 54 7.80 13.10 -1.37
C PRO A 54 8.55 11.90 -0.80
N THR A 55 9.47 11.33 -1.57
CA THR A 55 10.34 10.25 -1.09
C THR A 55 11.20 10.74 0.08
N LYS A 56 11.62 9.82 0.96
CA LYS A 56 12.47 10.15 2.12
C LYS A 56 13.77 10.87 1.71
N ALA A 57 14.25 10.63 0.49
CA ALA A 57 15.44 11.26 -0.06
C ALA A 57 15.16 12.66 -0.67
N GLY A 58 13.90 13.08 -0.81
CA GLY A 58 13.52 14.34 -1.44
C GLY A 58 13.78 14.40 -2.95
N THR A 59 14.26 13.29 -3.54
CA THR A 59 14.65 13.20 -4.96
C THR A 59 13.50 12.82 -5.89
N GLY A 60 12.28 12.69 -5.35
CA GLY A 60 11.10 12.40 -6.14
C GLY A 60 9.83 12.24 -5.31
N LYS A 61 8.77 11.72 -5.92
CA LYS A 61 7.44 11.54 -5.32
C LYS A 61 6.96 10.10 -5.50
N TYR A 62 6.31 9.56 -4.47
CA TYR A 62 5.61 8.29 -4.53
C TYR A 62 4.12 8.47 -4.26
N LEU A 63 3.31 7.69 -4.95
CA LEU A 63 1.89 7.57 -4.67
C LEU A 63 1.69 6.45 -3.65
N GLN A 64 1.21 6.80 -2.47
CA GLN A 64 0.77 5.86 -1.47
C GLN A 64 -0.70 5.55 -1.69
N LEU A 65 -1.05 4.28 -1.84
CA LEU A 65 -2.42 3.81 -1.94
C LEU A 65 -2.77 2.97 -0.71
N ALA A 66 -3.91 3.27 -0.07
CA ALA A 66 -4.44 2.49 1.04
C ALA A 66 -5.54 1.55 0.53
N PHE A 67 -5.28 0.25 0.61
CA PHE A 67 -6.21 -0.82 0.28
C PHE A 67 -6.86 -1.34 1.55
N GLN A 68 -8.18 -1.20 1.67
CA GLN A 68 -8.95 -1.80 2.75
C GLN A 68 -9.56 -3.10 2.28
N ILE A 69 -9.31 -4.20 2.99
CA ILE A 69 -9.95 -5.49 2.73
C ILE A 69 -11.42 -5.40 3.14
N ILE A 70 -12.32 -5.69 2.19
CA ILE A 70 -13.77 -5.63 2.39
C ILE A 70 -14.42 -7.01 2.51
N GLU A 71 -13.75 -8.07 2.05
CA GLU A 71 -14.24 -9.45 2.11
C GLU A 71 -13.20 -10.43 2.68
N GLY A 72 -13.69 -11.51 3.29
CA GLY A 72 -12.88 -12.57 3.88
C GLY A 72 -12.67 -12.44 5.39
N PRO A 73 -11.88 -13.34 5.99
CA PRO A 73 -11.64 -13.37 7.44
C PRO A 73 -10.82 -12.17 7.95
N TYR A 74 -10.15 -11.44 7.05
CA TYR A 74 -9.33 -10.26 7.36
C TYR A 74 -9.98 -8.94 6.94
N LYS A 75 -11.33 -8.90 6.93
CA LYS A 75 -12.10 -7.68 6.65
C LYS A 75 -11.70 -6.55 7.61
N ASN A 76 -11.72 -5.31 7.11
CA ASN A 76 -11.27 -4.08 7.80
C ASN A 76 -9.76 -3.97 8.04
N ARG A 77 -8.93 -4.87 7.49
CA ARG A 77 -7.48 -4.66 7.48
C ARG A 77 -7.09 -3.70 6.36
N PHE A 78 -6.11 -2.85 6.65
CA PHE A 78 -5.54 -1.91 5.70
C PHE A 78 -4.16 -2.38 5.25
N LEU A 79 -3.90 -2.28 3.96
CA LEU A 79 -2.63 -2.57 3.33
C LEU A 79 -2.22 -1.37 2.50
N TRP A 80 -0.95 -0.99 2.59
CA TRP A 80 -0.43 0.18 1.90
C TRP A 80 0.51 -0.24 0.77
N ALA A 81 0.26 0.25 -0.43
CA ALA A 81 1.22 0.17 -1.53
C ALA A 81 1.89 1.52 -1.73
N ARG A 82 3.19 1.51 -2.05
CA ARG A 82 3.97 2.73 -2.32
C ARG A 82 4.53 2.64 -3.74
N LEU A 83 3.90 3.36 -4.65
CA LEU A 83 4.25 3.41 -6.06
C LEU A 83 5.21 4.59 -6.29
N ASN A 84 6.49 4.30 -6.47
CA ASN A 84 7.51 5.32 -6.77
C ASN A 84 7.42 5.79 -8.22
N LEU A 85 6.41 6.63 -8.53
CA LEU A 85 6.17 7.13 -9.89
C LEU A 85 7.24 8.14 -10.35
N ASP A 86 7.87 8.83 -9.41
CA ASP A 86 8.91 9.82 -9.67
C ASP A 86 10.11 9.54 -8.74
N ASN A 87 11.21 9.06 -9.32
CA ASN A 87 12.43 8.71 -8.62
C ASN A 87 13.60 8.73 -9.63
N PRO A 88 14.82 9.15 -9.26
CA PRO A 88 16.00 9.03 -10.13
C PRO A 88 16.29 7.60 -10.59
N ASN A 89 15.84 6.58 -9.85
CA ASN A 89 15.99 5.19 -10.26
C ASN A 89 14.92 4.77 -11.27
N ALA A 90 15.31 4.67 -12.54
CA ALA A 90 14.42 4.27 -13.64
C ALA A 90 13.75 2.90 -13.43
N THR A 91 14.42 1.94 -12.78
CA THR A 91 13.85 0.62 -12.49
C THR A 91 12.69 0.72 -11.51
N ALA A 92 12.81 1.56 -10.47
CA ALA A 92 11.73 1.77 -9.51
C ALA A 92 10.51 2.42 -10.17
N VAL A 93 10.74 3.40 -11.06
CA VAL A 93 9.68 4.06 -11.84
C VAL A 93 9.00 3.07 -12.78
N GLN A 94 9.75 2.18 -13.45
CA GLN A 94 9.18 1.15 -14.32
C GLN A 94 8.30 0.17 -13.54
N ILE A 95 8.75 -0.29 -12.36
CA ILE A 95 7.97 -1.18 -11.50
C ILE A 95 6.70 -0.47 -11.03
N ALA A 96 6.80 0.77 -10.56
CA ALA A 96 5.65 1.55 -10.10
C ALA A 96 4.62 1.78 -11.23
N ARG A 97 5.08 2.08 -12.45
CA ARG A 97 4.18 2.21 -13.62
C ARG A 97 3.53 0.88 -14.00
N ALA A 98 4.26 -0.23 -13.91
CA ALA A 98 3.73 -1.56 -14.18
C ALA A 98 2.66 -1.96 -13.14
N GLU A 99 2.90 -1.69 -11.86
CA GLU A 99 1.94 -1.91 -10.79
C GLU A 99 0.70 -1.04 -10.94
N LEU A 100 0.87 0.26 -11.24
CA LEU A 100 -0.25 1.16 -11.51
C LEU A 100 -1.09 0.65 -12.70
N SER A 101 -0.45 0.17 -13.78
CA SER A 101 -1.15 -0.45 -14.91
C SER A 101 -1.93 -1.71 -14.49
N ALA A 102 -1.37 -2.53 -13.59
CA ALA A 102 -2.06 -3.71 -13.07
C ALA A 102 -3.29 -3.32 -12.22
N ILE A 103 -3.18 -2.28 -11.39
CA ILE A 103 -4.32 -1.73 -10.62
C ILE A 103 -5.40 -1.22 -11.57
N CYS A 104 -5.02 -0.39 -12.56
CA CYS A 104 -5.93 0.13 -13.59
C CYS A 104 -6.72 -0.99 -14.29
N ARG A 105 -6.03 -2.06 -14.69
CA ARG A 105 -6.66 -3.25 -15.30
C ARG A 105 -7.54 -4.02 -14.31
N ALA A 106 -7.14 -4.11 -13.05
CA ALA A 106 -7.89 -4.79 -12.00
C ALA A 106 -9.20 -4.06 -11.68
N VAL A 107 -9.19 -2.73 -11.62
CA VAL A 107 -10.42 -1.95 -11.40
C VAL A 107 -11.26 -1.76 -12.67
N GLY A 108 -10.67 -1.98 -13.85
CA GLY A 108 -11.33 -1.82 -15.15
C GLY A 108 -11.27 -0.40 -15.73
N VAL A 109 -10.41 0.46 -15.18
CA VAL A 109 -10.18 1.84 -15.63
C VAL A 109 -8.82 1.87 -16.33
N LEU A 110 -8.80 1.80 -17.66
CA LEU A 110 -7.55 1.70 -18.43
C LEU A 110 -6.76 3.02 -18.50
N ALA A 111 -7.43 4.15 -18.36
CA ALA A 111 -6.84 5.47 -18.43
C ALA A 111 -7.46 6.39 -17.36
N PRO A 112 -7.13 6.18 -16.07
CA PRO A 112 -7.56 7.12 -15.03
C PRO A 112 -6.87 8.46 -15.26
N LYS A 113 -7.65 9.54 -15.28
CA LYS A 113 -7.13 10.90 -15.25
C LYS A 113 -6.81 11.33 -13.83
N ASP A 114 -7.53 10.77 -12.86
CA ASP A 114 -7.34 11.06 -11.44
C ASP A 114 -7.21 9.79 -10.61
N SER A 115 -6.41 9.84 -9.54
CA SER A 115 -6.27 8.73 -8.59
C SER A 115 -7.58 8.44 -7.85
N VAL A 116 -8.46 9.43 -7.71
CA VAL A 116 -9.78 9.29 -7.07
C VAL A 116 -10.70 8.39 -7.90
N GLU A 117 -10.49 8.27 -9.22
CA GLU A 117 -11.27 7.34 -10.06
C GLU A 117 -11.02 5.87 -9.71
N LEU A 118 -9.93 5.58 -9.00
CA LEU A 118 -9.60 4.23 -8.54
C LEU A 118 -10.20 3.93 -7.15
N HIS A 119 -10.73 4.94 -6.45
CA HIS A 119 -11.25 4.80 -5.08
C HIS A 119 -12.57 4.04 -5.05
N ASN A 120 -12.80 3.31 -3.97
CA ASN A 120 -14.01 2.51 -3.72
C ASN A 120 -14.31 1.45 -4.79
N LEU A 121 -13.36 1.16 -5.68
CA LEU A 121 -13.50 0.10 -6.68
C LEU A 121 -13.02 -1.24 -6.12
N PRO A 122 -13.82 -2.32 -6.21
CA PRO A 122 -13.43 -3.62 -5.69
C PRO A 122 -12.38 -4.27 -6.60
N LEU A 123 -11.21 -4.56 -6.05
CA LEU A 123 -10.15 -5.30 -6.70
C LEU A 123 -9.65 -6.45 -5.82
N VAL A 124 -8.96 -7.41 -6.42
CA VAL A 124 -8.33 -8.51 -5.70
C VAL A 124 -6.83 -8.23 -5.59
N ILE A 125 -6.34 -8.04 -4.37
CA ILE A 125 -4.92 -7.88 -4.08
C ILE A 125 -4.30 -9.23 -3.71
N HIS A 126 -3.11 -9.50 -4.22
CA HIS A 126 -2.33 -10.68 -3.89
C HIS A 126 -1.32 -10.30 -2.82
N VAL A 127 -1.64 -10.63 -1.58
CA VAL A 127 -0.79 -10.35 -0.43
C VAL A 127 0.26 -11.45 -0.31
N ARG A 128 1.49 -11.07 0.00
CA ARG A 128 2.58 -11.96 0.34
C ARG A 128 3.18 -11.52 1.68
N CYS A 129 3.49 -12.50 2.50
CA CYS A 129 4.29 -12.30 3.69
C CYS A 129 5.76 -12.31 3.29
N LYS A 130 6.45 -11.18 3.48
CA LYS A 130 7.90 -11.10 3.33
C LYS A 130 8.52 -10.98 4.72
N LYS A 131 9.38 -11.93 5.07
CA LYS A 131 10.16 -11.84 6.30
C LYS A 131 11.28 -10.84 6.09
N ARG A 132 11.36 -9.82 6.93
CA ARG A 132 12.46 -8.86 6.90
C ARG A 132 13.67 -9.50 7.58
N GLU A 133 14.78 -9.62 6.84
CA GLU A 133 16.00 -10.23 7.38
C GLU A 133 16.62 -9.42 8.51
N ASP A 134 16.40 -8.09 8.52
CA ASP A 134 16.94 -7.18 9.53
C ASP A 134 16.32 -7.35 10.93
N THR A 135 15.04 -7.72 10.99
CA THR A 135 14.21 -7.64 12.22
C THR A 135 13.44 -8.92 12.49
N GLY A 136 13.42 -9.87 11.55
CA GLY A 136 12.64 -11.10 11.66
C GLY A 136 11.12 -10.89 11.50
N GLU A 137 10.65 -9.66 11.44
CA GLU A 137 9.25 -9.30 11.31
C GLU A 137 8.69 -9.68 9.93
N ILE A 138 7.48 -10.22 9.93
CA ILE A 138 6.77 -10.55 8.71
C ILE A 138 5.99 -9.31 8.28
N VAL A 139 6.38 -8.75 7.15
CA VAL A 139 5.70 -7.58 6.55
C VAL A 139 4.79 -8.05 5.42
N ASN A 140 3.60 -7.46 5.33
CA ASN A 140 2.71 -7.70 4.20
C ASN A 140 3.15 -6.84 3.00
N GLU A 141 3.37 -7.49 1.87
CA GLU A 141 3.71 -6.88 0.58
C GLU A 141 2.68 -7.31 -0.46
N ILE A 142 2.24 -6.40 -1.32
CA ILE A 142 1.30 -6.72 -2.39
C ILE A 142 2.13 -7.13 -3.61
N LYS A 143 2.00 -8.38 -4.06
CA LYS A 143 2.74 -8.93 -5.20
C LYS A 143 2.00 -8.76 -6.53
N GLY A 144 0.72 -8.40 -6.50
CA GLY A 144 -0.08 -8.27 -7.70
C GLY A 144 -1.52 -7.88 -7.45
N TYR A 145 -2.19 -7.52 -8.54
CA TYR A 145 -3.55 -7.02 -8.57
C TYR A 145 -4.32 -7.78 -9.64
N SER A 146 -5.49 -8.29 -9.29
CA SER A 146 -6.39 -9.01 -10.20
C SER A 146 -7.76 -8.34 -10.14
N LYS A 147 -8.48 -8.37 -11.26
CA LYS A 147 -9.87 -7.94 -11.27
C LYS A 147 -10.69 -8.86 -10.37
N ARG A 148 -11.68 -8.31 -9.67
CA ARG A 148 -12.71 -9.12 -9.02
C ARG A 148 -13.50 -9.82 -10.13
N GLU A 149 -13.07 -11.02 -10.49
CA GLU A 149 -13.90 -11.93 -11.29
C GLU A 149 -15.14 -12.24 -10.44
N LYS A 150 -16.30 -11.73 -10.88
CA LYS A 150 -17.50 -12.56 -10.77
C LYS A 150 -17.16 -13.88 -11.48
N PRO A 151 -17.57 -15.05 -10.99
CA PRO A 151 -17.32 -16.31 -11.68
C PRO A 151 -18.00 -16.25 -13.05
N GLN A 152 -17.30 -15.70 -14.04
CA GLN A 152 -17.65 -15.79 -15.44
C GLN A 152 -16.98 -17.07 -15.88
N GLU A 153 -17.74 -18.15 -15.65
CA GLU A 153 -17.90 -19.25 -16.57
C GLU A 153 -16.82 -19.28 -17.63
N THR A 154 -15.80 -20.09 -17.33
CA THR A 154 -14.81 -20.57 -18.28
C THR A 154 -15.48 -20.76 -19.64
N THR A 155 -15.29 -19.82 -20.57
CA THR A 155 -15.58 -20.07 -21.99
C THR A 155 -14.53 -21.09 -22.44
N ARG A 156 -14.76 -22.35 -22.08
CA ARG A 156 -14.25 -23.47 -22.84
C ARG A 156 -14.83 -23.23 -24.23
N LEU A 157 -13.98 -22.93 -25.21
CA LEU A 157 -14.33 -23.17 -26.60
C LEU A 157 -14.69 -24.66 -26.68
N VAL A 158 -15.97 -24.97 -26.54
CA VAL A 158 -16.55 -26.19 -27.06
C VAL A 158 -16.50 -26.01 -28.56
N THR A 159 -15.40 -26.44 -29.17
CA THR A 159 -15.39 -26.87 -30.56
C THR A 159 -16.31 -28.09 -30.63
N ASP A 160 -17.61 -27.83 -30.79
CA ASP A 160 -18.58 -28.81 -31.26
C ASP A 160 -18.26 -29.07 -32.73
N THR A 161 -17.32 -29.99 -32.97
CA THR A 161 -17.15 -30.62 -34.28
C THR A 161 -17.69 -32.04 -34.14
N ALA A 162 -19.01 -32.17 -34.19
CA ALA A 162 -19.68 -33.46 -34.33
C ALA A 162 -19.29 -34.12 -35.67
N PRO A 163 -19.04 -35.44 -35.71
CA PRO A 163 -18.51 -36.13 -36.89
C PRO A 163 -19.57 -36.30 -38.01
N PRO A 164 -19.18 -36.19 -39.30
CA PRO A 164 -20.10 -36.23 -40.43
C PRO A 164 -20.37 -37.67 -40.87
N TRP A 165 -21.29 -38.38 -40.21
CA TRP A 165 -21.88 -39.62 -40.74
C TRP A 165 -23.41 -39.58 -40.71
N ARG A 166 -24.00 -38.39 -40.91
CA ARG A 166 -25.43 -38.25 -41.14
C ARG A 166 -25.72 -38.36 -42.65
N ARG A 167 -26.15 -39.57 -43.04
CA ARG A 167 -26.66 -39.98 -44.35
C ARG A 167 -27.83 -39.09 -44.81
N ASN A 168 -27.84 -38.73 -46.10
CA ASN A 168 -28.96 -38.96 -47.03
C ASN A 168 -28.44 -38.91 -48.47
#